data_AF-C6T0L2-F1
#
_entry.id   AF-C6T0L2-F1
#
_cell.length_a   1.000
_cell.length_b   1.000
_cell.length_c   1.000
_cell.angle_alpha   90.00
_cell.angle_beta   90.00
_cell.angle_gamma   90.00
#
_symmetry.space_group_name_H-M   'P 1'
#
loop_
_entity.id
_entity.type
_entity.pdbx_description
1 polymer ?
#
loop_
_entity_poly.entity_id
_entity_poly.type
_entity_poly.pdbx_seq_one_letter_code
_entity_poly.pdbx_strand_id
1 'polypeptide(L)'
;MASHQQNKQELDERARQGETVVPGGTGGKSLEAQQHLAEGRSRGGKTRKEQLGTEGYHEMGRKGGLSTMDKSGEERAQEEAIDIDESKFRTGNNQDKNQNK
;
A
#
# COMPACT_ATOMS: atom_id res chain seq x y z
N MET A 1 12.01 29.80 -19.66
CA MET A 1 11.97 28.45 -19.08
C MET A 1 11.92 28.63 -17.57
N ALA A 2 10.92 28.09 -16.88
CA ALA A 2 10.89 28.12 -15.42
C ALA A 2 12.10 27.36 -14.85
N SER A 3 12.68 27.88 -13.78
CA SER A 3 13.81 27.22 -13.12
C SER A 3 13.34 25.94 -12.40
N HIS A 4 14.26 25.00 -12.17
CA HIS A 4 13.95 23.78 -11.40
C HIS A 4 13.38 24.10 -10.00
N GLN A 5 13.80 25.22 -9.40
CA GLN A 5 13.28 25.69 -8.12
C GLN A 5 11.85 26.20 -8.22
N GLN A 6 11.51 26.95 -9.27
CA GLN A 6 10.13 27.40 -9.50
C GLN A 6 9.19 26.21 -9.71
N ASN A 7 9.60 25.22 -10.51
CA ASN A 7 8.83 23.99 -10.69
C ASN A 7 8.64 23.24 -9.36
N LYS A 8 9.68 23.17 -8.52
CA LYS A 8 9.57 22.53 -7.20
C LYS A 8 8.61 23.29 -6.28
N GLN A 9 8.63 24.62 -6.31
CA GLN A 9 7.74 25.47 -5.51
C GLN A 9 6.28 25.33 -5.97
N GLU A 10 6.02 25.34 -7.28
CA GLU A 10 4.67 25.14 -7.83
C GLU A 10 4.09 23.78 -7.42
N LEU A 11 4.89 22.72 -7.52
CA LEU A 11 4.48 21.38 -7.07
C LEU A 11 4.25 21.33 -5.55
N ASP A 12 5.05 22.05 -4.76
CA ASP A 12 4.88 22.12 -3.31
C ASP A 12 3.61 22.87 -2.92
N GLU A 13 3.29 23.97 -3.59
CA GLU A 13 2.06 24.72 -3.40
C GLU A 13 0.83 23.88 -3.73
N ARG A 14 0.85 23.16 -4.86
CA ARG A 14 -0.21 22.22 -5.25
C ARG A 14 -0.39 21.11 -4.21
N ALA A 15 0.70 20.50 -3.74
CA ALA A 15 0.66 19.52 -2.66
C ALA A 15 0.06 20.10 -1.37
N ARG A 16 0.35 21.36 -1.04
CA ARG A 16 -0.19 22.07 0.12
C ARG A 16 -1.70 22.32 0.01
N GLN A 17 -2.21 22.53 -1.21
CA GLN A 17 -3.65 22.60 -1.49
C GLN A 17 -4.36 21.23 -1.44
N GLY A 18 -3.63 20.16 -1.12
CA GLY A 18 -4.17 18.80 -1.02
C GLY A 18 -4.15 18.01 -2.34
N GLU A 19 -3.59 18.59 -3.42
CA GLU A 19 -3.44 17.88 -4.68
C GLU A 19 -2.36 16.80 -4.56
N THR A 20 -2.61 15.59 -5.09
CA THR A 20 -1.57 14.56 -5.19
C THR A 20 -0.73 14.80 -6.44
N VAL A 21 0.47 15.35 -6.28
CA VAL A 21 1.44 15.60 -7.35
C VAL A 21 2.45 14.46 -7.51
N VAL A 22 2.55 13.55 -6.53
CA VAL A 22 3.35 12.32 -6.62
C VAL A 22 2.43 11.11 -6.54
N PRO A 23 2.39 10.24 -7.56
CA PRO A 23 1.63 9.00 -7.52
C PRO A 23 1.98 8.13 -6.30
N GLY A 24 0.97 7.64 -5.59
CA GLY A 24 1.17 6.89 -4.35
C GLY A 24 1.56 7.76 -3.14
N GLY A 25 1.69 9.07 -3.30
CA GLY A 25 2.04 10.03 -2.24
C GLY A 25 0.85 10.71 -1.56
N THR A 26 -0.39 10.29 -1.87
CA THR A 26 -1.62 10.90 -1.34
C THR A 26 -1.58 11.04 0.18
N GLY A 27 -1.93 12.24 0.66
CA GLY A 27 -1.92 12.64 2.08
C GLY A 27 -0.73 13.50 2.50
N GLY A 28 0.34 13.58 1.69
CA GLY A 28 1.46 14.48 1.94
C GLY A 28 1.12 15.94 1.60
N LYS A 29 1.42 16.88 2.51
CA LYS A 29 1.12 18.33 2.37
C LYS A 29 2.27 19.15 1.76
N SER A 30 3.25 18.47 1.15
CA SER A 30 4.39 19.04 0.45
C SER A 30 4.87 18.05 -0.59
N LEU A 31 5.59 18.51 -1.61
CA LEU A 31 6.13 17.60 -2.64
C LEU A 31 7.00 16.50 -2.01
N GLU A 32 7.86 16.90 -1.09
CA GLU A 32 8.78 16.01 -0.38
C GLU A 32 8.04 14.99 0.51
N ALA A 33 6.99 15.41 1.22
CA ALA A 33 6.18 14.50 2.02
C ALA A 33 5.48 13.45 1.14
N GLN A 34 4.96 13.86 -0.03
CA GLN A 34 4.36 12.91 -0.96
C GLN A 34 5.40 11.94 -1.53
N GLN A 35 6.63 12.39 -1.83
CA GLN A 35 7.73 11.53 -2.25
C GLN A 35 8.07 10.48 -1.18
N HIS A 36 8.23 10.91 0.09
CA HIS A 36 8.53 9.99 1.19
C HIS A 36 7.40 8.97 1.43
N LEU A 37 6.14 9.39 1.32
CA LEU A 37 5.00 8.49 1.41
C LEU A 37 4.97 7.47 0.26
N ALA A 38 5.16 7.93 -0.97
CA ALA A 38 5.18 7.06 -2.15
C ALA A 38 6.31 6.02 -2.04
N GLU A 39 7.51 6.46 -1.65
CA GLU A 39 8.66 5.58 -1.43
C GLU A 39 8.41 4.58 -0.29
N GLY A 40 7.93 5.06 0.87
CA GLY A 40 7.63 4.21 2.02
C GLY A 40 6.57 3.15 1.70
N ARG A 41 5.49 3.54 0.99
CA ARG A 41 4.45 2.62 0.52
C ARG A 41 4.98 1.60 -0.48
N SER A 42 5.82 2.02 -1.42
CA SER A 42 6.45 1.10 -2.39
C SER A 42 7.34 0.08 -1.69
N ARG A 43 8.21 0.54 -0.77
CA ARG A 43 9.09 -0.34 0.02
C ARG A 43 8.27 -1.30 0.87
N GLY A 44 7.29 -0.81 1.63
CA GLY A 44 6.41 -1.65 2.46
C GLY A 44 5.65 -2.71 1.65
N GLY A 45 5.12 -2.33 0.48
CA GLY A 45 4.44 -3.27 -0.42
C GLY A 45 5.38 -4.37 -0.95
N LYS A 46 6.61 -4.02 -1.33
CA LYS A 46 7.63 -5.00 -1.76
C LYS A 46 7.98 -5.97 -0.64
N THR A 47 8.27 -5.46 0.57
CA THR A 47 8.54 -6.29 1.75
C THR A 47 7.36 -7.21 2.06
N ARG A 48 6.12 -6.72 1.97
CA ARG A 48 4.94 -7.56 2.21
C ARG A 48 4.78 -8.65 1.15
N LYS A 49 5.05 -8.34 -0.11
CA LYS A 49 5.07 -9.31 -1.21
C LYS A 49 6.12 -10.40 -0.99
N GLU A 50 7.31 -10.03 -0.52
CA GLU A 50 8.38 -10.99 -0.20
C GLU A 50 8.00 -11.91 0.97
N GLN A 51 7.35 -11.37 2.01
CA GLN A 51 6.94 -12.14 3.19
C GLN A 51 5.81 -13.15 2.90
N LEU A 52 4.88 -12.83 2.01
CA LEU A 52 3.71 -13.67 1.71
C LEU A 52 3.86 -14.49 0.42
N GLY A 53 4.86 -14.18 -0.39
CA GLY A 53 4.94 -14.67 -1.76
C GLY A 53 3.85 -14.09 -2.67
N THR A 54 3.89 -14.52 -3.93
CA THR A 54 2.97 -14.02 -4.97
C THR A 54 1.52 -14.35 -4.66
N GLU A 55 1.23 -15.57 -4.20
CA GLU A 55 -0.14 -16.01 -3.93
C GLU A 55 -0.77 -15.27 -2.75
N GLY A 56 -0.09 -15.21 -1.60
CA GLY A 56 -0.63 -14.51 -0.44
C GLY A 56 -0.83 -13.02 -0.68
N TYR A 57 0.06 -12.40 -1.46
CA TYR A 57 -0.12 -11.01 -1.88
C TYR A 57 -1.30 -10.84 -2.86
N HIS A 58 -1.49 -11.77 -3.79
CA HIS A 58 -2.60 -11.74 -4.74
C HIS A 58 -3.95 -11.91 -4.05
N GLU A 59 -4.07 -12.87 -3.13
CA GLU A 59 -5.27 -13.09 -2.33
C GLU A 59 -5.64 -11.86 -1.51
N MET A 60 -4.63 -11.20 -0.91
CA MET A 60 -4.84 -9.97 -0.14
C MET A 60 -5.32 -8.82 -1.02
N GLY A 61 -4.75 -8.69 -2.22
CA GLY A 61 -5.18 -7.71 -3.21
C GLY A 61 -6.61 -7.98 -3.70
N ARG A 62 -6.96 -9.25 -3.94
CA ARG A 62 -8.30 -9.67 -4.37
C ARG A 62 -9.34 -9.31 -3.31
N LYS A 63 -9.09 -9.65 -2.04
CA LYS A 63 -9.95 -9.27 -0.91
C LYS A 63 -10.11 -7.76 -0.80
N GLY A 64 -9.01 -7.00 -0.88
CA GLY A 64 -9.04 -5.54 -0.84
C GLY A 64 -9.87 -4.94 -1.99
N GLY A 65 -9.72 -5.45 -3.20
CA GLY A 65 -10.44 -4.98 -4.39
C GLY A 65 -11.94 -5.27 -4.41
N LEU A 66 -12.43 -6.19 -3.56
CA LEU A 66 -13.86 -6.46 -3.38
C LEU A 66 -14.55 -5.44 -2.46
N SER A 67 -13.78 -4.67 -1.69
CA SER A 67 -14.35 -3.72 -0.71
C SER A 67 -15.08 -2.58 -1.43
N THR A 68 -16.24 -2.20 -0.90
CA THR A 68 -17.02 -1.05 -1.38
C THR A 68 -17.12 0.01 -0.27
N MET A 69 -17.90 1.07 -0.49
CA MET A 69 -18.13 2.08 0.56
C MET A 69 -18.92 1.52 1.74
N ASP A 70 -19.85 0.60 1.47
CA ASP A 70 -20.81 0.11 2.47
C ASP A 70 -20.43 -1.26 3.04
N LYS A 71 -19.59 -2.03 2.33
CA LYS A 71 -19.28 -3.41 2.67
C LYS A 71 -17.78 -3.67 2.63
N SER A 72 -17.32 -4.50 3.56
CA SER A 72 -15.94 -4.97 3.55
C SER A 72 -15.69 -5.95 2.41
N GLY A 73 -14.41 -6.15 2.08
CA GLY A 73 -14.00 -7.18 1.12
C GLY A 73 -14.41 -8.58 1.55
N GLU A 74 -14.42 -8.87 2.86
CA GLU A 74 -14.93 -10.15 3.39
C GLU A 74 -16.43 -10.33 3.11
N GLU A 75 -17.24 -9.34 3.44
CA GLU A 75 -18.70 -9.41 3.30
C GLU A 75 -19.10 -9.62 1.83
N ARG A 76 -18.45 -8.91 0.92
CA ARG A 76 -18.67 -9.04 -0.52
C ARG A 76 -18.21 -10.39 -1.05
N ALA A 77 -17.06 -10.89 -0.58
CA ALA A 77 -16.59 -12.22 -0.94
C ALA A 77 -17.60 -13.30 -0.53
N GLN A 78 -18.18 -13.21 0.66
CA GLN A 78 -19.20 -14.16 1.12
C GLN A 78 -20.50 -14.07 0.32
N GLU A 79 -20.98 -12.86 0.03
CA GLU A 79 -22.19 -12.63 -0.77
C GLU A 79 -22.05 -13.18 -2.20
N GLU A 80 -20.87 -13.04 -2.79
CA GLU A 80 -20.57 -13.53 -4.14
C GLU A 80 -20.05 -14.97 -4.18
N ALA A 81 -20.00 -15.65 -3.03
CA ALA A 81 -19.41 -16.98 -2.87
C ALA A 81 -17.99 -17.08 -3.47
N ILE A 82 -17.20 -16.02 -3.31
CA ILE A 82 -15.78 -15.97 -3.66
C ILE A 82 -14.98 -16.47 -2.47
N ASP A 83 -14.37 -17.64 -2.62
CA ASP A 83 -13.47 -18.19 -1.60
C ASP A 83 -12.17 -17.38 -1.52
N ILE A 84 -11.88 -16.78 -0.37
CA ILE A 84 -10.62 -16.07 -0.09
C ILE A 84 -9.82 -16.87 0.93
N ASP A 85 -8.60 -17.27 0.58
CA ASP A 85 -7.72 -17.98 1.50
C ASP A 85 -6.89 -17.02 2.35
N GLU A 86 -7.45 -16.63 3.50
CA GLU A 86 -6.77 -15.75 4.45
C GLU A 86 -5.61 -16.42 5.19
N SER A 87 -5.48 -17.75 5.13
CA SER A 87 -4.34 -18.44 5.74
C SER A 87 -3.02 -18.02 5.08
N LYS A 88 -3.08 -17.62 3.80
CA LYS A 88 -1.94 -17.07 3.03
C LYS A 88 -1.54 -15.65 3.42
N PHE A 89 -2.28 -14.98 4.32
CA PHE A 89 -1.90 -13.64 4.82
C PHE A 89 -0.92 -13.70 5.98
N ARG A 90 -0.66 -14.91 6.49
CA ARG A 90 0.28 -15.14 7.59
C ARG A 90 1.70 -15.14 7.05
N THR A 91 2.56 -14.36 7.67
CA THR A 91 3.99 -14.44 7.43
C THR A 91 4.51 -15.74 8.03
N GLY A 92 5.41 -16.44 7.34
CA GLY A 92 6.10 -17.59 7.93
C GLY A 92 6.73 -17.19 9.27
N ASN A 93 6.23 -17.74 10.37
CA ASN A 93 6.76 -17.48 11.70
C ASN A 93 8.20 -17.99 11.76
N ASN A 94 9.17 -17.08 11.78
CA ASN A 94 10.55 -17.38 12.20
C ASN A 94 10.66 -17.78 13.69
N GLN A 95 9.56 -18.20 14.33
CA GLN A 95 9.52 -18.59 15.74
C GLN A 95 10.15 -19.97 16.00
N ASP A 96 10.50 -20.74 14.96
CA ASP A 96 11.23 -22.01 15.13
C ASP A 96 12.73 -21.82 15.38
N LYS A 97 13.25 -20.58 15.42
CA LYS A 97 14.64 -20.31 15.83
C LYS A 97 14.84 -20.21 17.34
N ASN A 98 13.96 -20.80 18.15
CA ASN A 98 14.19 -20.99 19.58
C ASN A 98 14.45 -22.47 19.92
N GLN A 99 15.43 -23.07 19.24
CA GLN A 99 16.00 -24.36 19.62
C GLN A 99 17.53 -24.27 19.48
N ASN A 100 18.21 -23.69 20.47
CA ASN A 100 19.52 -24.14 20.90
C ASN A 100 20.01 -23.32 22.12
N LYS A 101 19.95 -23.89 23.31
CA LYS A 101 21.01 -23.83 24.32
C LYS A 101 20.86 -25.01 25.26
#